data_AF-A0A8D0SF55-F1
#
_entry.id   AF-A0A8D0SF55-F1
#
_cell.length_a   1.000
_cell.length_b   1.000
_cell.length_c   1.000
_cell.angle_alpha   90.00
_cell.angle_beta   90.00
_cell.angle_gamma   90.00
#
_symmetry.space_group_name_H-M   'P 1'
#
loop_
_entity.id
_entity.type
_entity.pdbx_description
1 polymer ?
#
loop_
_entity_poly.entity_id
_entity_poly.type
_entity_poly.pdbx_seq_one_letter_code
_entity_poly.pdbx_strand_id
1 'polypeptide(L)'
;MEDSPSIVKMDQGGNPGSPCRGRRCFPKALGYITGDMKEFASWLKDKPQVLQFIDWVLRGISQVMFISNPISGILILVGLLVQNPWLALNGCVGTVVSTLTALLLSQDRSTIAAGLHGYNATLVGILMAVFSDKGNYFWWLLFPVCAISMTCPVFSSALNSMFSKWDLPVFTLPFNMALSMYLSATGHYNSFFPSKLLTPVTSVPNVTWSDLSALQGSVFQLHLRTSTLDSGVSTALCPALQLEECSWRSPGKPTCWLLPAPCSQPTLGPACHTWLWLDCHLVPGPSVWPHCCSSW
;
A
#
# COMPACT_ATOMS: atom_id res chain seq x y z
N MET A 1 38.82 25.78 -50.99
CA MET A 1 39.60 27.03 -51.06
C MET A 1 38.60 28.13 -50.74
N GLU A 2 38.37 28.40 -49.46
CA GLU A 2 39.12 29.41 -48.67
C GLU A 2 38.81 30.81 -49.25
N ASP A 3 38.18 31.76 -48.53
CA ASP A 3 38.72 32.39 -47.33
C ASP A 3 37.65 33.16 -46.50
N SER A 4 38.03 33.39 -45.24
CA SER A 4 37.49 34.26 -44.15
C SER A 4 37.00 35.68 -44.56
N PRO A 5 36.38 36.55 -43.69
CA PRO A 5 36.61 36.71 -42.23
C PRO A 5 35.41 37.18 -41.36
N SER A 6 35.55 37.13 -40.02
CA SER A 6 35.27 38.28 -39.14
C SER A 6 35.72 38.02 -37.70
N ILE A 7 36.71 38.82 -37.28
CA ILE A 7 37.17 39.00 -35.91
C ILE A 7 36.30 40.10 -35.26
N VAL A 8 36.06 40.04 -33.94
CA VAL A 8 36.12 41.14 -32.94
C VAL A 8 35.48 40.68 -31.61
N LYS A 9 36.37 40.34 -30.66
CA LYS A 9 36.49 40.83 -29.27
C LYS A 9 35.29 40.80 -28.31
N MET A 10 35.45 40.08 -27.19
CA MET A 10 34.83 40.45 -25.90
C MET A 10 35.72 40.05 -24.72
N ASP A 11 35.65 40.88 -23.69
CA ASP A 11 36.70 41.24 -22.74
C ASP A 11 37.26 40.17 -21.78
N GLN A 12 38.51 40.43 -21.40
CA GLN A 12 39.25 39.83 -20.33
C GLN A 12 39.04 40.67 -19.06
N GLY A 13 38.59 40.07 -17.95
CA GLY A 13 38.58 40.79 -16.66
C GLY A 13 37.87 40.09 -15.51
N GLY A 14 38.64 39.38 -14.67
CA GLY A 14 38.32 39.22 -13.24
C GLY A 14 38.03 37.80 -12.73
N ASN A 15 39.05 37.15 -12.19
CA ASN A 15 38.93 36.18 -11.08
C ASN A 15 39.71 36.81 -9.90
N PRO A 16 39.55 36.45 -8.59
CA PRO A 16 38.76 35.38 -7.97
C PRO A 16 37.93 35.79 -6.72
N GLY A 17 36.77 35.16 -6.49
CA GLY A 17 35.84 35.57 -5.42
C GLY A 17 35.10 34.44 -4.68
N SER A 18 35.82 33.78 -3.77
CA SER A 18 35.34 33.00 -2.60
C SER A 18 34.79 31.56 -2.79
N PRO A 19 35.26 30.59 -1.96
CA PRO A 19 34.66 29.27 -1.84
C PRO A 19 33.53 29.29 -0.80
N CYS A 20 32.30 29.57 -1.23
CA CYS A 20 31.15 29.57 -0.33
C CYS A 20 30.49 28.19 -0.16
N ARG A 21 31.06 27.41 0.78
CA ARG A 21 30.37 26.92 2.00
C ARG A 21 29.13 26.02 1.84
N GLY A 22 29.37 24.71 1.74
CA GLY A 22 28.87 23.69 2.69
C GLY A 22 27.38 23.40 2.92
N ARG A 23 26.41 24.13 2.36
CA ARG A 23 24.96 23.93 2.70
C ARG A 23 24.04 23.52 1.55
N ARG A 24 24.55 23.32 0.33
CA ARG A 24 23.72 23.08 -0.88
C ARG A 24 23.83 21.67 -1.48
N CYS A 25 24.55 20.74 -0.83
CA CYS A 25 24.75 19.38 -1.34
C CYS A 25 23.64 18.40 -0.91
N PHE A 26 23.01 18.64 0.24
CA PHE A 26 21.91 17.82 0.76
C PHE A 26 20.67 17.73 -0.17
N PRO A 27 20.17 18.82 -0.81
CA PRO A 27 18.99 18.71 -1.67
C PRO A 27 19.25 17.91 -2.96
N LYS A 28 20.49 17.88 -3.47
CA LYS A 28 20.84 17.10 -4.67
C LYS A 28 20.94 15.60 -4.38
N ALA A 29 21.56 15.22 -3.26
CA ALA A 29 21.61 13.82 -2.84
C ALA A 29 20.21 13.28 -2.51
N LEU A 30 19.34 14.11 -1.92
CA LEU A 30 17.95 13.74 -1.66
C LEU A 30 17.18 13.53 -2.97
N GLY A 31 17.41 14.35 -3.99
CA GLY A 31 16.83 14.17 -5.34
C GLY A 31 17.24 12.85 -6.02
N TYR A 32 18.48 12.39 -5.79
CA TYR A 32 18.96 11.09 -6.28
C TYR A 32 18.33 9.88 -5.57
N ILE A 33 17.94 10.06 -4.31
CA ILE A 33 17.38 9.02 -3.44
C ILE A 33 15.85 8.97 -3.53
N THR A 34 15.21 10.07 -3.94
CA THR A 34 13.75 10.22 -3.94
C THR A 34 13.13 9.71 -5.25
N GLY A 35 11.95 9.10 -5.17
CA GLY A 35 11.19 8.57 -6.31
C GLY A 35 11.65 7.17 -6.74
N ASP A 36 11.45 6.84 -8.02
CA ASP A 36 11.73 5.50 -8.58
C ASP A 36 13.21 5.18 -8.80
N MET A 37 14.10 6.14 -8.50
CA MET A 37 15.55 6.05 -8.74
C MET A 37 15.91 5.56 -10.16
N LYS A 38 15.32 6.19 -11.20
CA LYS A 38 15.52 5.79 -12.61
C LYS A 38 16.99 5.93 -13.07
N GLU A 39 17.70 6.95 -12.58
CA GLU A 39 19.13 7.13 -12.88
C GLU A 39 19.99 6.00 -12.30
N PHE A 40 19.70 5.57 -11.08
CA PHE A 40 20.37 4.42 -10.47
C PHE A 40 20.09 3.13 -11.25
N ALA A 41 18.82 2.89 -11.62
CA ALA A 41 18.45 1.75 -12.46
C ALA A 41 19.16 1.77 -13.82
N SER A 42 19.32 2.94 -14.44
CA SER A 42 20.07 3.10 -15.69
C SER A 42 21.54 2.77 -15.51
N TRP A 43 22.18 3.31 -14.47
CA TRP A 43 23.58 3.05 -14.14
C TRP A 43 23.84 1.57 -13.82
N LEU A 44 22.83 0.87 -13.27
CA LEU A 44 22.94 -0.54 -12.89
C LEU A 44 22.89 -1.50 -14.09
N LYS A 45 22.38 -1.08 -15.25
CA LYS A 45 22.31 -1.92 -16.46
C LYS A 45 23.69 -2.38 -16.94
N ASP A 46 24.71 -1.55 -16.73
CA ASP A 46 26.10 -1.82 -17.13
C ASP A 46 26.90 -2.60 -16.06
N LYS A 47 26.24 -3.00 -14.96
CA LYS A 47 26.84 -3.69 -13.81
C LYS A 47 26.57 -5.19 -13.84
N PRO A 48 27.34 -6.00 -13.07
CA PRO A 48 27.14 -7.45 -13.03
C PRO A 48 25.70 -7.83 -12.70
N GLN A 49 25.24 -8.94 -13.29
CA GLN A 49 23.87 -9.44 -13.19
C GLN A 49 23.41 -9.66 -11.75
N VAL A 50 24.33 -10.01 -10.84
CA VAL A 50 24.03 -10.18 -9.41
C VAL A 50 23.55 -8.88 -8.77
N LEU A 51 24.15 -7.74 -9.11
CA LEU A 51 23.71 -6.44 -8.59
C LEU A 51 22.34 -6.04 -9.14
N GLN A 52 22.09 -6.31 -10.43
CA GLN A 52 20.76 -6.10 -11.02
C GLN A 52 19.70 -6.95 -10.32
N PHE A 53 20.01 -8.23 -10.06
CA PHE A 53 19.10 -9.12 -9.35
C PHE A 53 18.81 -8.64 -7.92
N ILE A 54 19.82 -8.17 -7.19
CA ILE A 54 19.63 -7.60 -5.85
C ILE A 54 18.73 -6.36 -5.89
N ASP A 55 18.91 -5.47 -6.87
CA ASP A 55 18.03 -4.32 -7.06
C ASP A 55 16.59 -4.74 -7.35
N TRP A 56 16.36 -5.75 -8.20
CA TRP A 56 15.02 -6.27 -8.49
C TRP A 56 14.36 -6.86 -7.25
N VAL A 57 15.11 -7.57 -6.41
CA VAL A 57 14.63 -8.11 -5.13
C VAL A 57 14.28 -6.99 -4.15
N LEU A 58 15.15 -6.00 -3.99
CA LEU A 58 14.90 -4.85 -3.09
C LEU A 58 13.70 -4.02 -3.55
N ARG A 59 13.57 -3.76 -4.85
CA ARG A 59 12.37 -3.13 -5.44
C ARG A 59 11.14 -4.00 -5.23
N GLY A 60 11.27 -5.32 -5.35
CA GLY A 60 10.19 -6.26 -5.04
C GLY A 60 9.70 -6.14 -3.60
N ILE A 61 10.59 -5.97 -2.63
CA ILE A 61 10.22 -5.76 -1.22
C ILE A 61 9.51 -4.41 -1.04
N SER A 62 10.00 -3.33 -1.67
CA SER A 62 9.38 -2.00 -1.54
C SER A 62 8.03 -1.88 -2.25
N GLN A 63 7.81 -2.66 -3.31
CA GLN A 63 6.56 -2.68 -4.07
C GLN A 63 5.36 -3.18 -3.26
N VAL A 64 5.59 -3.81 -2.10
CA VAL A 64 4.50 -4.11 -1.15
C VAL A 64 3.74 -2.84 -0.74
N MET A 65 4.41 -1.70 -0.71
CA MET A 65 3.83 -0.38 -0.43
C MET A 65 3.65 0.47 -1.70
N PHE A 66 3.70 -0.15 -2.89
CA PHE A 66 3.66 0.51 -4.20
C PHE A 66 4.82 1.47 -4.46
N ILE A 67 5.99 1.22 -3.85
CA ILE A 67 7.19 2.03 -4.02
C ILE A 67 8.19 1.25 -4.89
N SER A 68 8.67 1.84 -5.99
CA SER A 68 9.73 1.26 -6.83
C SER A 68 11.10 1.83 -6.45
N ASN A 69 11.56 1.61 -5.21
CA ASN A 69 12.81 2.18 -4.72
C ASN A 69 13.60 1.16 -3.88
N PRO A 70 14.82 0.78 -4.30
CA PRO A 70 15.62 -0.22 -3.58
C PRO A 70 16.03 0.24 -2.17
N ILE A 71 16.22 1.55 -1.93
CA ILE A 71 16.54 2.09 -0.60
C ILE A 71 15.34 1.92 0.34
N SER A 72 14.13 2.21 -0.15
CA SER A 72 12.90 1.92 0.60
C SER A 72 12.77 0.43 0.91
N GLY A 73 13.18 -0.44 -0.02
CA GLY A 73 13.22 -1.90 0.18
C GLY A 73 14.16 -2.30 1.32
N ILE A 74 15.35 -1.69 1.39
CA ILE A 74 16.29 -1.89 2.50
C ILE A 74 15.69 -1.43 3.82
N LEU A 75 15.05 -0.26 3.86
CA LEU A 75 14.40 0.26 5.08
C LEU A 75 13.28 -0.67 5.56
N ILE A 76 12.45 -1.17 4.65
CA ILE A 76 11.39 -2.16 4.96
C ILE A 76 12.01 -3.45 5.47
N LEU A 77 13.09 -3.93 4.83
CA LEU A 77 13.79 -5.15 5.27
C LEU A 77 14.39 -4.99 6.68
N VAL A 78 14.98 -3.83 7.00
CA VAL A 78 15.45 -3.52 8.35
C VAL A 78 14.28 -3.52 9.34
N GLY A 79 13.13 -2.93 8.99
CA GLY A 79 11.92 -3.00 9.81
C GLY A 79 11.45 -4.43 10.08
N LEU A 80 11.47 -5.29 9.06
CA LEU A 80 11.15 -6.72 9.20
C LEU A 80 12.17 -7.46 10.09
N LEU A 81 13.46 -7.15 9.96
CA LEU A 81 14.52 -7.72 10.81
C LEU A 81 14.36 -7.32 12.28
N VAL A 82 13.99 -6.06 12.55
CA VAL A 82 13.70 -5.55 13.89
C VAL A 82 12.46 -6.25 14.48
N GLN A 83 11.43 -6.49 13.65
CA GLN A 83 10.23 -7.19 14.09
C GLN A 83 10.50 -8.68 14.40
N ASN A 84 11.09 -9.41 13.46
CA ASN A 84 11.50 -10.81 13.62
C ASN A 84 12.38 -11.24 12.43
N PRO A 85 13.66 -11.60 12.63
CA PRO A 85 14.55 -12.05 11.56
C PRO A 85 14.03 -13.25 10.77
N TRP A 86 13.24 -14.14 11.40
CA TRP A 86 12.64 -15.27 10.72
C TRP A 86 11.61 -14.85 9.66
N LEU A 87 10.82 -13.81 9.94
CA LEU A 87 9.85 -13.27 8.98
C LEU A 87 10.57 -12.59 7.81
N ALA A 88 11.62 -11.82 8.10
CA ALA A 88 12.46 -11.19 7.08
C ALA A 88 13.08 -12.24 6.15
N LEU A 89 13.63 -13.34 6.72
CA LEU A 89 14.20 -14.43 5.94
C LEU A 89 13.17 -15.07 5.01
N ASN A 90 11.99 -15.45 5.51
CA ASN A 90 10.95 -16.08 4.69
C ASN A 90 10.43 -15.13 3.60
N GLY A 91 10.27 -13.85 3.93
CA GLY A 91 9.94 -12.80 2.95
C GLY A 91 10.97 -12.72 1.83
N CYS A 92 12.26 -12.59 2.18
CA CYS A 92 13.36 -12.54 1.20
C CYS A 92 13.44 -13.80 0.33
N VAL A 93 13.31 -14.99 0.92
CA VAL A 93 13.29 -16.26 0.18
C VAL A 93 12.13 -16.26 -0.83
N GLY A 94 10.94 -15.83 -0.41
CA GLY A 94 9.79 -15.71 -1.30
C GLY A 94 10.04 -14.74 -2.46
N THR A 95 10.56 -13.54 -2.17
CA THR A 95 10.91 -12.55 -3.20
C THR A 95 11.92 -13.10 -4.21
N VAL A 96 12.99 -13.73 -3.74
CA VAL A 96 14.06 -14.29 -4.59
C VAL A 96 13.49 -15.40 -5.47
N VAL A 97 12.76 -16.36 -4.90
CA VAL A 97 12.19 -17.50 -5.63
C VAL A 97 11.18 -17.04 -6.68
N SER A 98 10.31 -16.09 -6.34
CA SER A 98 9.33 -15.56 -7.29
C SER A 98 10.00 -14.77 -8.42
N THR A 99 11.04 -13.98 -8.10
CA THR A 99 11.80 -13.23 -9.12
C THR A 99 12.52 -14.20 -10.07
N LEU A 100 13.17 -15.24 -9.55
CA LEU A 100 13.77 -16.31 -10.37
C LEU A 100 12.73 -17.02 -11.22
N THR A 101 11.56 -17.32 -10.65
CA THR A 101 10.47 -17.98 -11.38
C THR A 101 9.92 -17.10 -12.51
N ALA A 102 9.79 -15.80 -12.29
CA ALA A 102 9.42 -14.85 -13.34
C ALA A 102 10.47 -14.79 -14.46
N LEU A 103 11.76 -14.89 -14.12
CA LEU A 103 12.83 -14.98 -15.11
C LEU A 103 12.74 -16.28 -15.93
N LEU A 104 12.46 -17.42 -15.28
CA LEU A 104 12.29 -18.73 -15.92
C LEU A 104 11.06 -18.79 -16.83
N LEU A 105 9.95 -18.18 -16.40
CA LEU A 105 8.71 -18.06 -17.18
C LEU A 105 8.78 -16.98 -18.26
N SER A 106 9.98 -16.41 -18.50
CA SER A 106 10.22 -15.37 -19.51
C SER A 106 9.23 -14.21 -19.43
N GLN A 107 8.86 -13.81 -18.20
CA GLN A 107 8.04 -12.63 -17.96
C GLN A 107 8.78 -11.36 -18.40
N ASP A 108 8.02 -10.30 -18.66
CA ASP A 108 8.59 -9.05 -19.15
C ASP A 108 9.70 -8.53 -18.23
N ARG A 109 10.85 -8.20 -18.81
CA ARG A 109 12.01 -7.76 -18.05
C ARG A 109 11.77 -6.40 -17.40
N SER A 110 10.90 -5.56 -17.96
CA SER A 110 10.59 -4.25 -17.38
C SER A 110 9.76 -4.38 -16.10
N THR A 111 8.78 -5.28 -16.06
CA THR A 111 7.97 -5.55 -14.86
C THR A 111 8.79 -6.25 -13.76
N ILE A 112 9.71 -7.15 -14.14
CA ILE A 112 10.65 -7.79 -13.21
C ILE A 112 11.58 -6.73 -12.61
N ALA A 113 12.16 -5.86 -13.44
CA ALA A 113 13.07 -4.81 -12.98
C ALA A 113 12.38 -3.77 -12.07
N ALA A 114 11.07 -3.53 -12.28
CA ALA A 114 10.25 -2.70 -11.40
C ALA A 114 9.87 -3.38 -10.09
N GLY A 115 10.18 -4.67 -9.89
CA GLY A 115 9.85 -5.45 -8.69
C GLY A 115 8.41 -6.01 -8.64
N LEU A 116 7.64 -5.89 -9.73
CA LEU A 116 6.21 -6.27 -9.74
C LEU A 116 5.98 -7.78 -9.58
N HIS A 117 6.97 -8.61 -9.90
CA HIS A 117 6.90 -10.06 -9.68
C HIS A 117 7.44 -10.50 -8.31
N GLY A 118 7.96 -9.59 -7.47
CA GLY A 118 8.56 -9.92 -6.18
C GLY A 118 7.66 -9.67 -4.96
N TYR A 119 6.84 -8.60 -4.98
CA TYR A 119 6.14 -8.16 -3.78
C TYR A 119 5.08 -9.15 -3.27
N ASN A 120 4.33 -9.79 -4.18
CA ASN A 120 3.33 -10.78 -3.80
C ASN A 120 3.95 -11.95 -3.03
N ALA A 121 5.09 -12.45 -3.49
CA ALA A 121 5.79 -13.54 -2.82
C ALA A 121 6.48 -13.12 -1.52
N THR A 122 6.87 -11.85 -1.41
CA THR A 122 7.36 -11.26 -0.15
C THR A 122 6.29 -11.39 0.94
N LEU A 123 5.05 -11.00 0.61
CA LEU A 123 3.91 -11.15 1.51
C LEU A 123 3.60 -12.62 1.82
N VAL A 124 3.62 -13.50 0.81
CA VAL A 124 3.43 -14.94 1.00
C VAL A 124 4.42 -15.48 2.04
N GLY A 125 5.73 -15.23 1.86
CA GLY A 125 6.75 -15.72 2.78
C GLY A 125 6.57 -15.22 4.20
N ILE A 126 6.29 -13.92 4.38
CA ILE A 126 6.06 -13.32 5.70
C ILE A 126 4.83 -13.94 6.36
N LEU A 127 3.68 -13.98 5.67
CA LEU A 127 2.44 -14.44 6.29
C LEU A 127 2.41 -15.96 6.49
N MET A 128 3.06 -16.75 5.65
CA MET A 128 3.23 -18.18 5.91
C MET A 128 3.99 -18.44 7.23
N ALA A 129 5.02 -17.62 7.52
CA ALA A 129 5.73 -17.70 8.78
C ALA A 129 4.90 -17.17 9.97
N VAL A 130 4.08 -16.12 9.77
CA VAL A 130 3.17 -15.60 10.82
C VAL A 130 2.08 -16.61 11.19
N PHE A 131 1.49 -17.28 10.19
CA PHE A 131 0.40 -18.22 10.39
C PHE A 131 0.85 -19.66 10.69
N SER A 132 2.16 -19.93 10.73
CA SER A 132 2.66 -21.24 11.17
C SER A 132 2.52 -21.42 12.67
N ASP A 133 2.01 -22.58 13.10
CA ASP A 133 1.88 -22.94 14.53
C ASP A 133 3.18 -23.51 15.11
N LYS A 134 4.15 -23.90 14.26
CA LYS A 134 5.45 -24.45 14.68
C LYS A 134 6.41 -23.42 15.28
N GLY A 135 6.06 -22.12 15.22
CA GLY A 135 6.88 -21.03 15.75
C GLY A 135 8.05 -20.60 14.84
N ASN A 136 9.04 -19.94 15.43
CA ASN A 136 10.18 -19.38 14.70
C ASN A 136 11.23 -20.45 14.35
N TYR A 137 11.96 -20.25 13.25
CA TYR A 137 13.07 -21.11 12.79
C TYR A 137 12.69 -22.57 12.48
N PHE A 138 11.43 -22.82 12.12
CA PHE A 138 11.02 -24.09 11.55
C PHE A 138 11.51 -24.19 10.09
N TRP A 139 12.74 -24.64 9.88
CA TRP A 139 13.42 -24.67 8.58
C TRP A 139 12.66 -25.41 7.46
N TRP A 140 11.87 -26.42 7.81
CA TRP A 140 11.02 -27.13 6.85
C TRP A 140 9.99 -26.20 6.18
N LEU A 141 9.60 -25.09 6.81
CA LEU A 141 8.69 -24.10 6.24
C LEU A 141 9.22 -23.47 4.95
N LEU A 142 10.55 -23.45 4.75
CA LEU A 142 11.13 -22.91 3.52
C LEU A 142 10.69 -23.69 2.28
N PHE A 143 10.42 -25.00 2.39
CA PHE A 143 9.95 -25.80 1.26
C PHE A 143 8.58 -25.32 0.71
N PRO A 144 7.51 -25.24 1.52
CA PRO A 144 6.26 -24.69 1.04
C PRO A 144 6.36 -23.21 0.71
N VAL A 145 7.18 -22.40 1.40
CA VAL A 145 7.39 -20.99 1.02
C VAL A 145 7.94 -20.88 -0.39
N CYS A 146 8.96 -21.66 -0.74
CA CYS A 146 9.48 -21.72 -2.11
C CYS A 146 8.39 -22.16 -3.10
N ALA A 147 7.70 -23.27 -2.82
CA ALA A 147 6.69 -23.83 -3.73
C ALA A 147 5.54 -22.85 -4.00
N ILE A 148 4.99 -22.22 -2.97
CA ILE A 148 3.90 -21.25 -3.10
C ILE A 148 4.39 -19.97 -3.78
N SER A 149 5.61 -19.51 -3.47
CA SER A 149 6.20 -18.32 -4.12
C SER A 149 6.39 -18.51 -5.64
N MET A 150 6.66 -19.73 -6.11
CA MET A 150 6.71 -20.05 -7.54
C MET A 150 5.35 -19.87 -8.24
N THR A 151 4.23 -19.98 -7.51
CA THR A 151 2.89 -19.77 -8.09
C THR A 151 2.55 -18.30 -8.27
N CYS A 152 3.21 -17.38 -7.54
CA CYS A 152 2.88 -15.95 -7.57
C CYS A 152 3.02 -15.32 -8.97
N PRO A 153 4.10 -15.56 -9.76
CA PRO A 153 4.18 -15.05 -11.13
C PRO A 153 3.11 -15.65 -12.05
N VAL A 154 2.71 -16.91 -11.82
CA VAL A 154 1.65 -17.58 -12.60
C VAL A 154 0.30 -16.90 -12.35
N PHE A 155 -0.07 -16.70 -11.08
CA PHE A 155 -1.28 -15.97 -10.73
C PHE A 155 -1.24 -14.52 -11.21
N SER A 156 -0.08 -13.86 -11.09
CA SER A 156 0.09 -12.48 -11.57
C SER A 156 -0.12 -12.39 -13.08
N SER A 157 0.45 -13.31 -13.86
CA SER A 157 0.26 -13.36 -15.31
C SER A 157 -1.20 -13.62 -15.69
N ALA A 158 -1.85 -14.59 -15.04
CA ALA A 158 -3.24 -14.94 -15.32
C ALA A 158 -4.21 -13.78 -14.99
N LEU A 159 -4.04 -13.15 -13.83
CA LEU A 159 -4.84 -11.99 -13.43
C LEU A 159 -4.56 -10.79 -14.32
N ASN A 160 -3.30 -10.57 -14.71
CA ASN A 160 -2.95 -9.48 -15.62
C ASN A 160 -3.64 -9.64 -16.98
N SER A 161 -3.74 -10.86 -17.54
CA SER A 161 -4.47 -11.12 -18.79
C SER A 161 -5.98 -10.86 -18.68
N MET A 162 -6.57 -10.99 -17.48
CA MET A 162 -7.97 -10.66 -17.26
C MET A 162 -8.16 -9.16 -17.07
N PHE A 163 -7.36 -8.53 -16.21
CA PHE A 163 -7.50 -7.14 -15.82
C PHE A 163 -6.95 -6.14 -16.84
N SER A 164 -6.07 -6.56 -17.74
CA SER A 164 -5.59 -5.72 -18.85
C SER A 164 -6.72 -5.26 -19.76
N LYS A 165 -7.88 -5.92 -19.76
CA LYS A 165 -9.07 -5.47 -20.51
C LYS A 165 -9.74 -4.23 -19.91
N TRP A 166 -9.48 -3.96 -18.64
CA TRP A 166 -10.03 -2.85 -17.86
C TRP A 166 -8.95 -1.87 -17.38
N ASP A 167 -7.71 -2.02 -17.85
CA ASP A 167 -6.54 -1.25 -17.40
C ASP A 167 -6.35 -1.24 -15.87
N LEU A 168 -6.74 -2.34 -15.21
CA LEU A 168 -6.63 -2.48 -13.75
C LEU A 168 -5.34 -3.22 -13.35
N PRO A 169 -4.63 -2.75 -12.31
CA PRO A 169 -3.50 -3.48 -11.77
C PRO A 169 -3.96 -4.70 -10.94
N VAL A 170 -3.11 -5.72 -10.86
CA VAL A 170 -3.40 -6.98 -10.13
C VAL A 170 -3.37 -6.86 -8.61
N PHE A 171 -2.82 -5.77 -8.07
CA PHE A 171 -2.65 -5.53 -6.63
C PHE A 171 -2.10 -6.77 -5.89
N THR A 172 -2.59 -7.05 -4.69
CA THR A 172 -2.14 -8.19 -3.86
C THR A 172 -3.01 -9.43 -4.03
N LEU A 173 -3.82 -9.52 -5.09
CA LEU A 173 -4.65 -10.69 -5.38
C LEU A 173 -3.85 -11.99 -5.57
N PRO A 174 -2.69 -12.00 -6.29
CA PRO A 174 -1.86 -13.19 -6.40
C PRO A 174 -1.42 -13.72 -5.03
N PHE A 175 -1.02 -12.81 -4.12
CA PHE A 175 -0.67 -13.15 -2.75
C PHE A 175 -1.87 -13.76 -1.98
N ASN A 176 -3.03 -13.10 -2.00
CA ASN A 176 -4.21 -13.55 -1.26
C ASN A 176 -4.70 -14.92 -1.74
N MET A 177 -4.70 -15.16 -3.05
CA MET A 177 -5.06 -16.46 -3.63
C MET A 177 -4.07 -17.55 -3.19
N ALA A 178 -2.77 -17.29 -3.33
CA ALA A 178 -1.73 -18.25 -2.97
C ALA A 178 -1.71 -18.59 -1.47
N LEU A 179 -1.84 -17.57 -0.61
CA LEU A 179 -1.89 -17.77 0.84
C LEU A 179 -3.16 -18.52 1.26
N SER A 180 -4.33 -18.15 0.73
CA SER A 180 -5.60 -18.83 1.05
C SER A 180 -5.58 -20.29 0.63
N MET A 181 -5.03 -20.57 -0.57
CA MET A 181 -4.84 -21.93 -1.06
C MET A 181 -3.91 -22.71 -0.13
N TYR A 182 -2.77 -22.14 0.27
CA TYR A 182 -1.83 -22.79 1.20
C TYR A 182 -2.45 -23.08 2.57
N LEU A 183 -3.09 -22.09 3.19
CA LEU A 183 -3.70 -22.24 4.51
C LEU A 183 -4.86 -23.23 4.51
N SER A 184 -5.62 -23.31 3.41
CA SER A 184 -6.71 -24.28 3.26
C SER A 184 -6.19 -25.70 3.01
N ALA A 185 -5.10 -25.84 2.24
CA ALA A 185 -4.50 -27.14 1.94
C ALA A 185 -3.77 -27.75 3.15
N THR A 186 -3.15 -26.91 3.99
CA THR A 186 -2.51 -27.36 5.22
C THR A 186 -3.53 -27.45 6.36
N GLY A 187 -4.13 -26.33 6.74
CA GLY A 187 -5.02 -26.25 7.89
C GLY A 187 -4.31 -26.52 9.23
N HIS A 188 -5.06 -26.45 10.32
CA HIS A 188 -4.52 -26.64 11.66
C HIS A 188 -4.09 -28.09 11.93
N TYR A 189 -4.75 -29.07 11.31
CA TYR A 189 -4.56 -30.49 11.58
C TYR A 189 -3.47 -31.15 10.71
N ASN A 190 -2.67 -30.38 9.95
CA ASN A 190 -1.57 -30.94 9.18
C ASN A 190 -0.43 -31.42 10.08
N SER A 191 0.03 -32.66 9.90
CA SER A 191 1.12 -33.21 10.71
C SER A 191 2.45 -32.45 10.52
N PHE A 192 2.74 -31.97 9.31
CA PHE A 192 4.01 -31.35 8.96
C PHE A 192 3.97 -29.83 9.08
N PHE A 193 2.94 -29.19 8.52
CA PHE A 193 2.80 -27.74 8.40
C PHE A 193 1.49 -27.24 9.04
N PRO A 194 1.29 -27.40 10.35
CA PRO A 194 0.07 -26.91 11.00
C PRO A 194 0.02 -25.38 10.97
N SER A 195 -1.13 -24.84 10.55
CA SER A 195 -1.42 -23.41 10.64
C SER A 195 -2.10 -23.06 11.96
N LYS A 196 -1.99 -21.80 12.38
CA LYS A 196 -2.68 -21.28 13.57
C LYS A 196 -4.19 -21.44 13.43
N LEU A 197 -4.84 -21.85 14.51
CA LEU A 197 -6.29 -22.05 14.51
C LEU A 197 -7.01 -20.70 14.41
N LEU A 198 -7.77 -20.52 13.33
CA LEU A 198 -8.65 -19.37 13.13
C LEU A 198 -10.09 -19.80 13.43
N THR A 199 -10.64 -19.37 14.56
CA THR A 199 -12.04 -19.65 14.93
C THR A 199 -12.93 -18.43 14.67
N PRO A 200 -14.15 -18.61 14.14
CA PRO A 200 -15.12 -17.53 14.07
C PRO A 200 -15.46 -17.07 15.50
N VAL A 201 -15.78 -15.80 15.65
CA VAL A 201 -16.30 -15.27 16.93
C VAL A 201 -17.68 -15.89 17.14
N THR A 202 -17.79 -16.81 18.10
CA THR A 202 -19.03 -17.58 18.38
C THR A 202 -19.89 -16.97 19.48
N SER A 203 -19.41 -15.94 20.17
CA SER A 203 -20.16 -15.20 21.17
C SER A 203 -20.08 -13.70 20.90
N VAL A 204 -21.22 -13.02 21.00
CA VAL A 204 -21.23 -11.55 21.09
C VAL A 204 -20.57 -11.22 22.42
N PRO A 205 -19.51 -10.38 22.47
CA PRO A 205 -18.95 -9.95 23.74
C PRO A 205 -20.09 -9.34 24.57
N ASN A 206 -20.22 -9.77 25.83
CA ASN A 206 -21.23 -9.25 26.74
C ASN A 206 -20.85 -7.80 27.09
N VAL A 207 -21.22 -6.85 26.23
CA VAL A 207 -20.96 -5.43 26.44
C VAL A 207 -21.83 -4.97 27.59
N THR A 208 -21.23 -4.77 28.75
CA THR A 208 -21.94 -4.13 29.86
C THR A 208 -22.02 -2.63 29.60
N TRP A 209 -23.08 -1.96 30.05
CA TRP A 209 -23.22 -0.50 29.90
C TRP A 209 -22.06 0.29 30.54
N SER A 210 -21.36 -0.32 31.49
CA SER A 210 -20.09 0.12 32.08
C SER A 210 -18.93 0.22 31.07
N ASP A 211 -18.83 -0.72 30.12
CA ASP A 211 -17.76 -0.74 29.12
C ASP A 211 -17.98 0.36 28.05
N LEU A 212 -19.24 0.61 27.68
CA LEU A 212 -19.62 1.69 26.77
C LEU A 212 -19.40 3.08 27.40
N SER A 213 -19.69 3.24 28.69
CA SER A 213 -19.46 4.51 29.40
C SER A 213 -17.97 4.79 29.63
N ALA A 214 -17.15 3.75 29.85
CA ALA A 214 -15.69 3.86 29.91
C ALA A 214 -15.07 4.26 28.56
N LEU A 215 -15.57 3.71 27.44
CA LEU A 215 -15.16 4.11 26.09
C LEU A 215 -15.60 5.55 25.78
N GLN A 216 -16.80 5.95 26.19
CA GLN A 216 -17.28 7.32 26.01
C GLN A 216 -16.42 8.32 26.78
N GLY A 217 -15.98 8.00 28.01
CA GLY A 217 -15.04 8.84 28.77
C GLY A 217 -13.62 8.91 28.17
N SER A 218 -13.16 7.81 27.56
CA SER A 218 -11.82 7.70 26.97
C SER A 218 -11.71 8.39 25.60
N VAL A 219 -12.74 8.25 24.76
CA VAL A 219 -12.84 8.89 23.44
C VAL A 219 -13.03 10.40 23.60
N PHE A 220 -13.81 10.86 24.58
CA PHE A 220 -14.00 12.29 24.85
C PHE A 220 -12.71 12.94 25.39
N GLN A 221 -11.91 12.22 26.19
CA GLN A 221 -10.61 12.71 26.68
C GLN A 221 -9.53 12.78 25.60
N LEU A 222 -9.50 11.83 24.65
CA LEU A 222 -8.55 11.90 23.53
C LEU A 222 -8.88 13.07 22.60
N HIS A 223 -10.17 13.42 22.44
CA HIS A 223 -10.60 14.56 21.62
C HIS A 223 -10.35 15.93 22.28
N LEU A 224 -10.22 16.00 23.61
CA LEU A 224 -9.90 17.24 24.33
C LEU A 224 -8.40 17.55 24.46
N ARG A 225 -7.50 16.61 24.11
CA ARG A 225 -6.04 16.78 24.28
C ARG A 225 -5.27 17.11 23.00
N THR A 226 -5.94 17.56 21.94
CA THR A 226 -5.28 18.01 20.69
C THR A 226 -5.74 19.39 20.25
N SER A 227 -5.79 20.40 21.14
CA SER A 227 -5.99 21.80 20.73
C SER A 227 -5.63 22.80 21.84
N THR A 228 -4.38 22.80 22.32
CA THR A 228 -3.79 24.02 22.90
C THR A 228 -2.29 24.01 22.67
N LEU A 229 -1.87 24.59 21.55
CA LEU A 229 -0.55 25.21 21.43
C LEU A 229 -0.62 26.32 20.39
N ASP A 230 -0.23 27.50 20.86
CA ASP A 230 -0.21 28.81 20.23
C ASP A 230 0.36 28.83 18.80
N SER A 231 -0.29 29.59 17.93
CA SER A 231 0.17 30.93 17.52
C SER A 231 -0.52 31.34 16.21
N GLY A 232 -1.01 32.57 16.17
CA GLY A 232 -1.86 33.08 15.09
C GLY A 232 -1.18 33.08 13.72
N VAL A 233 -2.00 32.87 12.69
CA VAL A 233 -2.08 33.60 11.42
C VAL A 233 -3.21 32.98 10.61
N SER A 234 -4.17 33.81 10.21
CA SER A 234 -5.25 33.48 9.27
C SER A 234 -4.69 33.02 7.92
N THR A 235 -5.19 31.91 7.38
CA THR A 235 -5.66 31.80 5.98
C THR A 235 -6.32 30.43 5.73
N ALA A 236 -7.37 30.47 4.91
CA ALA A 236 -8.27 29.39 4.54
C ALA A 236 -7.59 28.19 3.85
N LEU A 237 -8.16 26.98 4.02
CA LEU A 237 -8.64 26.12 2.94
C LEU A 237 -9.31 24.85 3.51
N CYS A 238 -10.55 24.57 3.09
CA CYS A 238 -11.19 23.25 3.22
C CYS A 238 -10.43 22.20 2.38
N PRO A 239 -10.51 20.90 2.72
CA PRO A 239 -11.63 20.10 2.22
C PRO A 239 -12.28 19.20 3.30
N ALA A 240 -13.61 19.19 3.27
CA ALA A 240 -14.45 18.23 3.98
C ALA A 240 -14.51 16.90 3.22
N LEU A 241 -14.27 15.80 3.92
CA LEU A 241 -14.68 14.44 3.55
C LEU A 241 -14.67 13.62 4.86
N GLN A 242 -15.83 13.50 5.50
CA GLN A 242 -16.07 12.62 6.64
C GLN A 242 -16.84 11.37 6.16
N LEU A 243 -16.38 10.22 6.63
CA LEU A 243 -16.95 8.89 6.42
C LEU A 243 -18.35 8.78 7.04
N GLU A 244 -19.30 8.20 6.31
CA GLU A 244 -20.60 7.78 6.85
C GLU A 244 -20.51 6.44 7.58
N GLU A 245 -21.13 6.34 8.76
CA GLU A 245 -21.46 5.08 9.41
C GLU A 245 -22.85 4.60 8.96
N CYS A 246 -22.91 3.48 8.21
CA CYS A 246 -24.16 2.77 7.95
C CYS A 246 -24.40 1.71 9.05
N SER A 247 -25.37 1.95 9.94
CA SER A 247 -25.78 0.97 10.97
C SER A 247 -26.97 0.13 10.50
N TRP A 248 -26.77 -1.17 10.29
CA TRP A 248 -27.82 -2.15 10.00
C TRP A 248 -28.60 -2.52 11.27
N ARG A 249 -29.83 -2.01 11.44
CA ARG A 249 -30.77 -2.52 12.47
C ARG A 249 -31.91 -3.29 11.78
N SER A 250 -31.77 -4.61 11.76
CA SER A 250 -32.77 -5.63 11.36
C SER A 250 -33.14 -5.74 9.86
N PRO A 251 -33.57 -6.93 9.40
CA PRO A 251 -33.67 -7.23 7.97
C PRO A 251 -34.91 -6.57 7.36
N GLY A 252 -34.70 -5.73 6.35
CA GLY A 252 -35.74 -5.44 5.35
C GLY A 252 -36.04 -3.98 5.00
N LYS A 253 -35.50 -2.97 5.69
CA LYS A 253 -35.66 -1.55 5.27
C LYS A 253 -34.47 -0.70 5.73
N PRO A 254 -33.68 -0.07 4.83
CA PRO A 254 -32.75 0.97 5.24
C PRO A 254 -33.53 2.27 5.49
N THR A 255 -33.41 2.82 6.69
CA THR A 255 -33.81 4.21 7.00
C THR A 255 -32.54 5.02 7.24
N CYS A 256 -32.20 5.92 6.31
CA CYS A 256 -31.15 6.91 6.51
C CYS A 256 -31.75 8.15 7.18
N TRP A 257 -31.11 8.64 8.25
CA TRP A 257 -31.43 9.91 8.88
C TRP A 257 -30.34 10.93 8.53
N LEU A 258 -30.71 11.97 7.79
CA LEU A 258 -29.88 13.17 7.64
C LEU A 258 -30.22 14.12 8.80
N LEU A 259 -29.30 14.28 9.75
CA LEU A 259 -29.36 15.38 10.71
C LEU A 259 -28.82 16.66 10.04
N PRO A 260 -29.56 17.77 9.99
CA PRO A 260 -29.02 19.03 9.52
C PRO A 260 -27.98 19.55 10.53
N ALA A 261 -26.80 19.91 10.04
CA ALA A 261 -25.78 20.58 10.83
C ALA A 261 -26.32 21.93 11.36
N PRO A 262 -26.01 22.33 12.61
CA PRO A 262 -26.36 23.67 13.08
C PRO A 262 -25.45 24.70 12.40
N CYS A 263 -26.02 25.49 11.48
CA CYS A 263 -25.39 26.72 11.01
C CYS A 263 -25.35 27.73 12.16
N SER A 264 -24.18 27.98 12.71
CA SER A 264 -23.94 29.07 13.65
C SER A 264 -23.69 30.38 12.90
N GLN A 265 -24.71 31.23 12.75
CA GLN A 265 -24.52 32.68 12.76
C GLN A 265 -25.74 33.41 13.35
N PRO A 266 -25.53 34.47 14.16
CA PRO A 266 -26.62 35.22 14.77
C PRO A 266 -27.07 36.32 13.81
N THR A 267 -28.36 36.36 13.48
CA THR A 267 -29.23 37.57 13.35
C THR A 267 -30.36 37.34 12.35
N LEU A 268 -31.57 37.70 12.80
CA LEU A 268 -32.85 37.85 12.08
C LEU A 268 -33.70 36.60 11.74
N GLY A 269 -34.72 36.36 12.59
CA GLY A 269 -36.12 36.18 12.18
C GLY A 269 -36.60 34.80 11.69
N PRO A 270 -37.87 34.40 11.95
CA PRO A 270 -38.33 33.02 11.79
C PRO A 270 -39.00 32.79 10.42
N ALA A 271 -38.57 31.79 9.65
CA ALA A 271 -39.42 30.99 8.74
C ALA A 271 -38.56 30.05 7.86
N CYS A 272 -38.82 28.74 7.95
CA CYS A 272 -39.10 27.83 6.84
C CYS A 272 -38.83 26.37 7.27
N HIS A 273 -39.90 25.71 7.73
CA HIS A 273 -40.00 24.27 7.66
C HIS A 273 -40.22 23.86 6.20
N THR A 274 -39.38 23.00 5.64
CA THR A 274 -39.71 22.25 4.43
C THR A 274 -39.06 20.87 4.53
N TRP A 275 -39.87 19.87 4.86
CA TRP A 275 -39.49 18.46 4.86
C TRP A 275 -39.66 17.93 3.43
N LEU A 276 -38.58 17.52 2.76
CA LEU A 276 -38.68 16.74 1.52
C LEU A 276 -38.76 15.25 1.87
N TRP A 277 -39.88 14.62 1.53
CA TRP A 277 -40.04 13.16 1.51
C TRP A 277 -39.61 12.63 0.14
N LEU A 278 -38.74 11.63 0.10
CA LEU A 278 -38.50 10.82 -1.09
C LEU A 278 -38.98 9.38 -0.79
N ASP A 279 -40.11 9.00 -1.36
CA ASP A 279 -40.60 7.62 -1.36
C ASP A 279 -39.86 6.81 -2.44
N CYS A 280 -39.06 5.83 -2.05
CA CYS A 280 -38.50 4.84 -2.97
C CYS A 280 -39.41 3.60 -2.99
N HIS A 281 -40.18 3.44 -4.06
CA HIS A 281 -40.89 2.19 -4.38
C HIS A 281 -39.94 1.16 -5.02
N LEU A 282 -39.88 -0.04 -4.46
CA LEU A 282 -39.23 -1.22 -5.03
C LEU A 282 -40.14 -1.84 -6.11
N VAL A 283 -39.64 -1.97 -7.35
CA VAL A 283 -40.23 -2.83 -8.39
C VAL A 283 -39.42 -4.13 -8.46
N PRO A 284 -40.02 -5.32 -8.31
CA PRO A 284 -39.28 -6.58 -8.38
C PRO A 284 -39.19 -7.09 -9.82
N GLY A 285 -37.98 -7.39 -10.30
CA GLY A 285 -37.73 -8.03 -11.59
C GLY A 285 -36.38 -8.77 -11.58
N PRO A 286 -36.24 -9.91 -12.27
CA PRO A 286 -35.14 -10.84 -12.04
C PRO A 286 -33.90 -10.42 -12.84
N SER A 287 -32.74 -10.57 -12.21
CA SER A 287 -31.39 -10.50 -12.79
C SER A 287 -30.96 -9.14 -13.36
N VAL A 288 -29.64 -8.91 -13.30
CA VAL A 288 -28.87 -7.75 -13.78
C VAL A 288 -28.50 -6.74 -12.67
N TRP A 289 -27.23 -6.79 -12.29
CA TRP A 289 -26.50 -5.80 -11.51
C TRP A 289 -26.67 -4.38 -12.10
N PRO A 290 -26.88 -3.32 -11.30
CA PRO A 290 -26.72 -1.97 -11.80
C PRO A 290 -25.33 -1.42 -11.48
N HIS A 291 -24.62 -1.11 -12.55
CA HIS A 291 -23.58 -0.09 -12.60
C HIS A 291 -24.11 1.24 -12.04
N CYS A 292 -23.34 1.91 -11.19
CA CYS A 292 -23.50 3.35 -10.98
C CYS A 292 -22.86 4.08 -12.16
N CYS A 293 -23.69 4.61 -13.07
CA CYS A 293 -23.30 5.68 -13.97
C CYS A 293 -23.24 6.99 -13.16
N SER A 294 -22.06 7.60 -13.12
CA SER A 294 -21.86 8.99 -12.78
C SER A 294 -22.31 9.88 -13.95
N SER A 295 -23.25 10.79 -13.69
CA SER A 295 -23.59 11.89 -14.61
C SER A 295 -23.73 13.19 -13.80
N TRP A 296 -22.89 14.15 -14.20
CA TRP A 296 -22.83 15.60 -13.96
C TRP A 296 -23.85 16.27 -13.04
#